data_AF-A0A2U0SGR9-F1
#
_entry.id   AF-A0A2U0SGR9-F1
#
_cell.length_a   1.000
_cell.length_b   1.000
_cell.length_c   1.000
_cell.angle_alpha   90.00
_cell.angle_beta   90.00
_cell.angle_gamma   90.00
#
_symmetry.space_group_name_H-M   'P 1'
#
loop_
_entity.id
_entity.type
_entity.pdbx_description
1 polymer ?
#
loop_
_entity_poly.entity_id
_entity_poly.type
_entity_poly.pdbx_seq_one_letter_code
_entity_poly.pdbx_strand_id
1 'polypeptide(L)' 'MSLFVKLGLAPSERDKRLKRLIDNSYPSIRVVGRGTIKIDPNEVRSTPEFKTARARAEQIVKP' A
#
# COMPACT_ATOMS: atom_id res chain seq x y z
N MET A 1 -7.07 -18.18 -24.82
CA MET A 1 -6.28 -18.04 -23.57
C MET A 1 -4.91 -17.49 -23.95
N SER A 2 -4.54 -16.30 -23.46
CA SER A 2 -3.38 -15.53 -23.93
C SER A 2 -2.03 -16.19 -23.58
N LEU A 3 -1.03 -16.11 -24.47
CA LEU A 3 0.32 -16.69 -24.30
C LEU A 3 1.01 -16.19 -23.01
N PHE A 4 0.77 -14.94 -22.62
CA PHE A 4 1.29 -14.35 -21.38
C PHE A 4 0.78 -15.05 -20.11
N VAL A 5 -0.44 -15.60 -20.14
CA VAL A 5 -1.00 -16.37 -19.03
C VAL A 5 -0.29 -17.72 -18.91
N LYS A 6 0.00 -18.36 -20.05
CA LYS A 6 0.72 -19.65 -20.07
C LYS A 6 2.18 -19.52 -19.61
N LEU A 7 2.80 -18.36 -19.86
CA LEU A 7 4.17 -18.07 -19.43
C LEU A 7 4.27 -17.53 -17.98
N GLY A 8 3.16 -17.44 -17.24
CA GLY A 8 3.15 -16.91 -15.88
C GLY A 8 3.46 -15.40 -15.79
N LEU A 9 3.38 -14.68 -16.91
CA LEU A 9 3.63 -13.24 -17.00
C LEU A 9 2.35 -12.42 -16.82
N ALA A 10 1.19 -13.06 -16.86
CA ALA A 10 -0.09 -12.42 -16.59
C ALA A 10 -0.40 -12.38 -15.08
N PRO A 11 -1.11 -11.33 -14.59
CA PRO A 11 -1.50 -11.24 -13.19
C PRO A 11 -2.38 -12.42 -12.77
N SER A 12 -2.04 -13.06 -11.66
CA SER A 12 -2.85 -14.09 -11.03
C SER A 12 -4.14 -13.49 -10.43
N GLU A 13 -5.13 -14.33 -10.12
CA GLU A 13 -6.33 -13.86 -9.39
C GLU A 13 -5.97 -13.27 -8.01
N ARG A 14 -4.91 -13.79 -7.38
CA ARG A 14 -4.36 -13.21 -6.14
C ARG A 14 -3.82 -11.79 -6.39
N ASP A 15 -3.13 -11.56 -7.50
CA ASP A 15 -2.61 -10.23 -7.86
C ASP A 15 -3.74 -9.23 -8.14
N LYS A 16 -4.80 -9.67 -8.82
CA LYS A 16 -6.00 -8.85 -9.06
C LYS A 16 -6.68 -8.48 -7.75
N ARG A 17 -6.82 -9.43 -6.81
CA ARG A 17 -7.41 -9.19 -5.49
C ARG A 17 -6.55 -8.23 -4.67
N LEU A 18 -5.23 -8.42 -4.67
CA LEU A 18 -4.29 -7.52 -3.99
C LEU A 18 -4.37 -6.10 -4.56
N LYS A 19 -4.43 -5.97 -5.89
CA LYS A 19 -4.61 -4.67 -6.56
C LYS A 19 -5.90 -3.97 -6.11
N ARG A 20 -7.03 -4.67 -6.01
CA ARG A 20 -8.28 -4.08 -5.52
C ARG A 20 -8.21 -3.62 -4.06
N LEU A 21 -7.54 -4.39 -3.19
CA LEU A 21 -7.37 -3.98 -1.78
C LEU A 21 -6.50 -2.73 -1.68
N ILE A 22 -5.45 -2.67 -2.50
CA ILE A 22 -4.59 -1.50 -2.66
C ILE A 22 -5.42 -0.31 -3.14
N ASP A 23 -6.15 -0.42 -4.24
CA ASP A 23 -6.93 0.68 -4.85
C ASP A 23 -8.01 1.25 -3.91
N ASN A 24 -8.49 0.47 -2.93
CA ASN A 24 -9.49 0.88 -1.93
C ASN A 24 -8.90 1.44 -0.62
N SER A 25 -7.57 1.59 -0.51
CA SER A 25 -6.92 2.06 0.71
C SER A 25 -6.62 3.57 0.65
N TYR A 26 -5.42 3.95 0.24
CA TYR A 26 -4.97 5.34 0.14
C TYR A 26 -5.12 5.85 -1.30
N PRO A 27 -5.79 6.98 -1.58
CA PRO A 27 -5.80 7.64 -2.89
C PRO A 27 -4.45 7.70 -3.63
N SER A 28 -3.34 7.97 -2.93
CA SER A 28 -1.99 8.07 -3.52
C SER A 28 -1.30 6.73 -3.74
N ILE A 29 -1.90 5.61 -3.37
CA ILE A 29 -1.25 4.30 -3.49
C ILE A 29 -0.98 3.93 -4.95
N ARG A 30 0.22 3.46 -5.23
CA ARG A 30 0.64 3.00 -6.56
C ARG A 30 1.51 1.77 -6.44
N VAL A 31 1.26 0.75 -7.27
CA VAL A 31 2.14 -0.41 -7.40
C VAL A 31 3.33 -0.02 -8.28
N VAL A 32 4.54 -0.13 -7.75
CA VAL A 32 5.79 0.28 -8.43
C VAL A 32 6.72 -0.90 -8.73
N GLY A 33 6.43 -2.09 -8.19
CA GLY A 33 7.21 -3.30 -8.42
C GLY A 33 6.48 -4.55 -7.94
N ARG A 34 7.08 -5.73 -8.17
CA ARG A 34 6.55 -7.01 -7.69
C ARG A 34 6.64 -7.06 -6.17
N GLY A 35 5.56 -6.72 -5.49
CA GLY A 35 5.49 -6.63 -4.03
C GLY A 35 5.87 -5.26 -3.46
N THR A 36 6.06 -4.24 -4.30
CA THR A 36 6.39 -2.89 -3.84
C THR A 36 5.28 -1.92 -4.19
N ILE A 37 4.78 -1.24 -3.16
CA ILE A 37 3.82 -0.14 -3.28
C ILE A 37 4.45 1.15 -2.78
N LYS A 38 4.03 2.26 -3.38
CA LYS A 38 4.36 3.62 -2.94
C LYS A 38 3.07 4.31 -2.50
N ILE A 39 3.14 5.04 -1.39
CA ILE A 39 2.06 5.88 -0.85
C ILE A 39 2.67 7.25 -0.56
N ASP A 40 1.93 8.33 -0.78
CA ASP A 40 2.36 9.69 -0.42
C ASP A 40 2.48 9.82 1.11
N PRO A 41 3.66 10.15 1.65
CA PRO A 41 3.83 10.30 3.10
C PRO A 41 2.96 11.41 3.69
N ASN A 42 2.60 12.45 2.95
CA ASN A 42 1.75 13.53 3.45
C ASN A 42 0.31 13.06 3.66
N GLU A 43 -0.18 12.19 2.79
CA GLU A 43 -1.49 11.55 2.95
C GLU A 43 -1.49 10.65 4.19
N VAL A 44 -0.47 9.80 4.34
CA VAL A 44 -0.32 8.93 5.52
C VAL A 44 -0.25 9.77 6.80
N ARG A 45 0.50 10.87 6.80
CA ARG A 45 0.59 11.79 7.96
C ARG A 45 -0.73 12.44 8.35
N SER A 46 -1.65 12.58 7.39
CA SER A 46 -2.95 13.20 7.64
C SER A 46 -3.91 12.29 8.40
N THR A 47 -3.68 10.97 8.38
CA THR A 47 -4.61 10.00 8.95
C THR A 47 -4.67 10.03 10.49
N PRO A 48 -5.83 9.72 11.09
CA PRO A 48 -5.97 9.61 12.55
C PRO A 48 -5.02 8.59 13.17
N GLU A 49 -4.78 7.46 12.49
CA GLU A 49 -3.92 6.38 12.96
C GLU A 49 -2.48 6.86 13.07
N PHE A 50 -1.98 7.56 12.06
CA PHE A 50 -0.63 8.09 12.07
C PHE A 50 -0.45 9.16 13.14
N LYS A 51 -1.42 10.07 13.30
CA LYS A 51 -1.39 11.11 14.34
C LYS A 51 -1.38 10.50 15.75
N THR A 52 -2.18 9.46 15.97
CA THR A 52 -2.23 8.73 17.24
C THR A 52 -0.90 8.03 17.53
N ALA A 53 -0.33 7.34 16.54
CA ALA A 53 0.96 6.68 16.67
C ALA A 53 2.08 7.69 16.95
N ARG A 54 2.06 8.84 16.27
CA ARG A 54 3.01 9.93 16.51
C ARG A 54 2.91 10.47 17.93
N ALA A 55 1.71 10.75 18.43
CA ALA A 55 1.53 11.24 19.80
C ALA A 55 2.08 10.25 20.85
N ARG A 56 1.83 8.95 20.66
CA ARG A 56 2.41 7.90 21.52
C ARG A 56 3.93 7.86 21.44
N ALA A 57 4.51 8.00 20.24
CA ALA A 57 5.96 8.04 20.07
C ALA A 57 6.60 9.27 20.74
N GLU A 58 5.94 10.43 20.66
CA GLU A 58 6.40 11.65 21.34
C GLU A 58 6.45 11.51 22.86
N GLN A 59 5.51 10.76 23.46
CA GLN A 59 5.51 10.43 24.90
C GLN A 59 6.64 9.49 25.31
N ILE A 60 7.16 8.67 24.41
CA ILE A 60 8.31 7.79 24.70
C ILE A 60 9.61 8.61 24.74
N VAL A 61 9.72 9.60 23.86
CA VAL A 61 10.96 10.38 23.66
C VAL A 61 11.06 11.56 24.63
N LYS A 62 9.94 12.15 25.03
CA LYS A 62 9.91 13.22 26.03
C LYS A 62 9.69 12.61 27.43
N PRO A 63 10.72 12.59 28.30
CA PRO A 63 10.58 12.12 29.68
C PRO A 63 9.64 13.02 30.50
#